data_AF-A0AAU1LK14-F1
#
_entry.id   AF-A0AAU1LK14-F1
#
_cell.length_a   1.000
_cell.length_b   1.000
_cell.length_c   1.000
_cell.angle_alpha   90.00
_cell.angle_beta   90.00
_cell.angle_gamma   90.00
#
_symmetry.space_group_name_H-M   'P 1'
#
loop_
_entity.id
_entity.type
_entity.pdbx_description
1 polymer ?
#
loop_
_entity_poly.entity_id
_entity_poly.type
_entity_poly.pdbx_seq_one_letter_code
_entity_poly.pdbx_strand_id
1 'polypeptide(L)'
;MTPQRTRTASDSPELPDDDEDINVGDDVRAPAKKRAAATPSSRKRLGLPPRRRGRPAGPTRVMMNVRVLLETDELVTAIGEATGMGPQDVADAAIAHYAQHLRRTGKLPKPSEQAAQEQPEAS
;
A
#
# COMPACT_ATOMS: atom_id res chain seq x y z
N MET A 1 -60.69 14.07 -3.07
CA MET A 1 -60.67 14.35 -1.63
C MET A 1 -60.08 13.13 -0.92
N THR A 2 -58.93 13.34 -0.24
CA THR A 2 -58.28 12.49 0.80
C THR A 2 -57.80 11.06 0.48
N PRO A 3 -56.77 10.53 1.18
CA PRO A 3 -55.58 11.18 1.76
C PRO A 3 -54.25 10.43 1.49
N GLN A 4 -53.13 11.17 1.54
CA GLN A 4 -51.77 10.63 1.61
C GLN A 4 -51.54 9.96 2.97
N ARG A 5 -50.97 8.75 2.97
CA ARG A 5 -50.70 7.95 4.18
C ARG A 5 -49.26 8.21 4.64
N THR A 6 -49.12 8.84 5.79
CA THR A 6 -47.88 9.06 6.53
C THR A 6 -47.30 7.73 7.02
N ARG A 7 -45.99 7.49 6.83
CA ARG A 7 -45.27 6.39 7.49
C ARG A 7 -44.89 6.84 8.89
N THR A 8 -45.48 6.23 9.91
CA THR A 8 -45.05 6.36 11.30
C THR A 8 -43.82 5.48 11.54
N ALA A 9 -42.83 6.03 12.23
CA ALA A 9 -41.64 5.33 12.70
C ALA A 9 -42.00 4.37 13.85
N SER A 10 -41.97 3.07 13.58
CA SER A 10 -41.91 1.97 14.57
C SER A 10 -41.96 0.63 13.83
N ASP A 11 -41.00 0.42 12.92
CA ASP A 11 -40.78 -0.88 12.31
C ASP A 11 -39.34 -1.28 12.65
N SER A 12 -39.18 -1.88 13.84
CA SER A 12 -37.92 -2.51 14.24
C SER A 12 -37.92 -3.90 13.62
N PRO A 13 -36.93 -4.29 12.80
CA PRO A 13 -36.89 -5.64 12.28
C PRO A 13 -36.62 -6.60 13.45
N GLU A 14 -37.58 -7.48 13.75
CA GLU A 14 -37.34 -8.69 14.55
C GLU A 14 -36.27 -9.51 13.83
N LEU A 15 -35.08 -9.59 14.43
CA LEU A 15 -34.07 -10.56 14.05
C LEU A 15 -34.54 -11.94 14.55
N PRO A 16 -34.58 -12.98 13.71
CA PRO A 16 -34.78 -14.34 14.21
C PRO A 16 -33.60 -14.74 15.10
N ASP A 17 -33.93 -15.31 16.26
CA ASP A 17 -33.00 -15.97 17.19
C ASP A 17 -32.43 -17.24 16.53
N ASP A 18 -31.39 -17.08 15.72
CA ASP A 18 -30.60 -18.22 15.21
C ASP A 18 -29.59 -18.67 16.29
N ASP A 19 -30.13 -19.36 17.30
CA ASP A 19 -29.39 -20.26 18.21
C ASP A 19 -28.96 -21.54 17.46
N GLU A 20 -28.09 -21.40 16.45
CA GLU A 20 -27.45 -22.53 15.76
C GLU A 20 -25.97 -22.63 16.19
N ASP A 21 -25.77 -23.44 17.23
CA ASP A 21 -24.61 -24.25 17.55
C ASP A 21 -23.21 -23.72 17.15
N ILE A 22 -22.56 -23.18 18.17
CA ILE A 22 -21.12 -23.03 18.30
C ILE A 22 -20.43 -24.38 18.02
N ASN A 23 -19.93 -24.59 16.79
CA ASN A 23 -18.95 -25.64 16.52
C ASN A 23 -17.58 -25.21 17.06
N VAL A 24 -17.39 -25.40 18.38
CA VAL A 24 -16.07 -25.43 19.03
C VAL A 24 -15.35 -26.69 18.54
N GLY A 25 -14.76 -26.60 17.35
CA GLY A 25 -13.82 -27.58 16.84
C GLY A 25 -12.47 -27.42 17.53
N ASP A 26 -12.41 -27.80 18.80
CA ASP A 26 -11.16 -28.26 19.42
C ASP A 26 -10.79 -29.63 18.81
N ASP A 27 -9.48 -29.88 18.69
CA ASP A 27 -8.81 -31.06 18.13
C ASP A 27 -8.86 -31.18 16.59
N VAL A 28 -7.78 -31.02 15.83
CA VAL A 28 -6.51 -31.75 15.96
C VAL A 28 -5.34 -30.86 15.52
N ARG A 29 -4.43 -30.60 16.45
CA ARG A 29 -3.09 -30.06 16.21
C ARG A 29 -2.32 -31.00 15.26
N ALA A 30 -2.26 -30.66 13.97
CA ALA A 30 -1.42 -31.39 13.02
C ALA A 30 0.04 -31.39 13.53
N PRO A 31 0.72 -32.55 13.60
CA PRO A 31 2.12 -32.57 14.03
C PRO A 31 2.95 -31.77 13.03
N ALA A 32 3.62 -30.73 13.54
CA ALA A 32 4.56 -29.92 12.80
C ALA A 32 5.56 -30.84 12.09
N LYS A 33 5.43 -30.97 10.76
CA LYS A 33 6.44 -31.64 9.94
C LYS A 33 7.75 -30.91 10.17
N LYS A 34 8.66 -31.55 10.90
CA LYS A 34 10.06 -31.14 11.04
C LYS A 34 10.59 -30.92 9.62
N ARG A 35 10.77 -29.65 9.22
CA ARG A 35 11.46 -29.31 7.97
C ARG A 35 12.88 -29.82 8.14
N ALA A 36 13.19 -30.93 7.47
CA ALA A 36 14.56 -31.41 7.36
C ALA A 36 15.42 -30.25 6.86
N ALA A 37 16.50 -29.95 7.60
CA ALA A 37 17.49 -28.97 7.21
C ALA A 37 17.95 -29.31 5.79
N ALA A 38 17.65 -28.43 4.84
CA ALA A 38 18.05 -28.61 3.45
C ALA A 38 19.57 -28.52 3.37
N THR A 39 20.23 -29.68 3.32
CA THR A 39 21.62 -29.79 2.90
C THR A 39 21.76 -29.14 1.51
N PRO A 40 22.72 -28.22 1.28
CA PRO A 40 22.91 -27.60 -0.03
C PRO A 40 23.49 -28.64 -0.99
N SER A 41 22.62 -29.42 -1.62
CA SER A 41 22.98 -30.27 -2.74
C SER A 41 23.27 -29.35 -3.93
N SER A 42 24.56 -29.15 -4.21
CA SER A 42 25.12 -28.36 -5.32
C SER A 42 24.86 -28.97 -6.70
N ARG A 43 23.76 -29.70 -6.86
CA ARG A 43 23.32 -30.22 -8.15
C ARG A 43 22.59 -29.10 -8.88
N LYS A 44 23.33 -28.38 -9.73
CA LYS A 44 22.79 -27.50 -10.78
C LYS A 44 21.50 -28.11 -11.31
N ARG A 45 20.35 -27.49 -11.03
CA ARG A 45 19.05 -27.89 -11.58
C ARG A 45 19.05 -27.61 -13.08
N LEU A 46 19.68 -28.50 -13.83
CA LEU A 46 19.57 -28.60 -15.29
C LEU A 46 18.09 -28.87 -15.59
N GLY A 47 17.42 -27.91 -16.24
CA GLY A 47 16.06 -28.10 -16.74
C GLY A 47 14.99 -27.15 -16.19
N LEU A 48 15.30 -26.21 -15.29
CA LEU A 48 14.39 -25.09 -15.06
C LEU A 48 14.66 -24.00 -16.11
N PRO A 49 13.65 -23.59 -16.91
CA PRO A 49 13.82 -22.44 -17.79
C PRO A 49 14.21 -21.22 -16.94
N PRO A 50 15.12 -20.37 -17.43
CA PRO A 50 15.50 -19.16 -16.71
C PRO A 50 14.22 -18.39 -16.38
N ARG A 51 14.03 -18.04 -15.11
CA ARG A 51 12.94 -17.15 -14.69
C ARG A 51 13.03 -15.93 -15.60
N ARG A 52 12.01 -15.75 -16.45
CA ARG A 52 11.88 -14.58 -17.33
C ARG A 52 12.17 -13.37 -16.46
N ARG A 53 13.30 -12.69 -16.72
CA ARG A 53 13.62 -11.42 -16.07
C ARG A 53 12.39 -10.55 -16.31
N GLY A 54 11.66 -10.24 -15.24
CA GLY A 54 10.45 -9.45 -15.33
C GLY A 54 10.76 -8.04 -15.83
N ARG A 55 9.78 -7.13 -15.72
CA ARG A 55 10.07 -5.70 -15.87
C ARG A 55 11.22 -5.31 -14.93
N PRO A 56 12.13 -4.41 -15.35
CA PRO A 56 13.17 -3.91 -14.47
C PRO A 56 12.54 -3.41 -13.17
N ALA A 57 13.24 -3.61 -12.05
CA ALA A 57 12.78 -3.09 -10.77
C ALA A 57 12.60 -1.57 -10.90
N GLY A 58 11.47 -1.06 -10.41
CA GLY A 58 11.24 0.38 -10.35
C GLY A 58 12.24 1.07 -9.42
N PRO A 59 12.24 2.40 -9.39
CA PRO A 59 13.06 3.17 -8.46
C PRO A 59 12.86 2.69 -7.02
N THR A 60 13.94 2.64 -6.24
CA THR A 60 13.87 2.32 -4.82
C THR A 60 13.03 3.37 -4.11
N ARG A 61 11.95 2.95 -3.45
CA ARG A 61 11.05 3.81 -2.66
C ARG A 61 11.19 3.46 -1.19
N VAL A 62 11.22 4.49 -0.33
CA VAL A 62 11.25 4.33 1.14
C VAL A 62 9.88 4.73 1.69
N MET A 63 9.30 3.87 2.53
CA MET A 63 8.01 4.17 3.17
C MET A 63 8.18 5.25 4.24
N MET A 64 7.32 6.25 4.21
CA MET A 64 7.27 7.34 5.18
C MET A 64 5.85 7.46 5.73
N ASN A 65 5.70 7.39 7.06
CA ASN A 65 4.41 7.54 7.73
C ASN A 65 4.30 8.94 8.33
N VAL A 66 3.31 9.73 7.92
CA VAL A 66 3.09 11.10 8.39
C VAL A 66 1.62 11.29 8.73
N ARG A 67 1.33 12.08 9.76
CA ARG A 67 -0.03 12.55 10.06
C ARG A 67 -0.24 13.90 9.38
N VAL A 68 -1.34 14.03 8.65
CA VAL A 68 -1.72 15.27 7.96
C VAL A 68 -3.04 15.79 8.54
N LEU A 69 -3.30 17.08 8.30
CA LEU A 69 -4.60 17.68 8.61
C LEU A 69 -5.66 17.14 7.65
N LEU A 70 -6.91 17.10 8.10
CA LEU A 70 -8.05 16.66 7.28
C LEU A 70 -8.16 17.49 5.99
N GLU A 71 -8.04 18.81 6.10
CA GLU A 71 -8.08 19.73 4.95
C GLU A 71 -6.99 19.41 3.91
N THR A 72 -5.83 18.92 4.36
CA THR A 72 -4.75 18.52 3.44
C THR A 72 -5.06 17.21 2.75
N ASP A 73 -5.66 16.25 3.46
CA ASP A 73 -6.10 14.96 2.90
C ASP A 73 -7.18 15.14 1.82
N GLU A 74 -8.16 16.00 2.08
CA GLU A 74 -9.19 16.39 1.12
C GLU A 74 -8.57 17.05 -0.13
N LEU A 75 -7.58 17.92 0.08
CA LEU A 75 -6.88 18.59 -1.02
C LEU A 75 -6.05 17.61 -1.87
N VAL A 76 -5.36 16.65 -1.25
CA VAL A 76 -4.64 15.60 -2.00
C VAL A 76 -5.61 14.78 -2.84
N THR A 77 -6.77 14.45 -2.29
CA THR A 77 -7.82 13.73 -3.02
C THR A 77 -8.32 14.53 -4.22
N ALA A 78 -8.65 15.81 -4.03
CA ALA A 78 -9.09 16.69 -5.12
C ALA A 78 -8.05 16.86 -6.22
N ILE A 79 -6.75 16.98 -5.87
CA ILE A 79 -5.67 17.00 -6.85
C ILE A 79 -5.60 15.69 -7.62
N GLY A 80 -5.72 14.55 -6.92
CA GLY A 80 -5.71 13.23 -7.54
C GLY A 80 -6.84 13.05 -8.55
N GLU A 81 -8.05 13.50 -8.22
CA GLU A 81 -9.20 13.46 -9.14
C GLU A 81 -8.99 14.35 -10.38
N ALA A 82 -8.40 15.53 -10.21
CA ALA A 82 -8.17 16.47 -11.32
C ALA A 82 -7.02 16.04 -12.25
N THR A 83 -5.98 15.39 -11.72
CA THR A 83 -4.73 15.09 -12.44
C THR A 83 -4.55 13.61 -12.79
N GLY A 84 -5.29 12.71 -12.13
CA GLY A 84 -5.08 11.27 -12.19
C GLY A 84 -3.85 10.79 -11.41
N MET A 85 -3.20 11.65 -10.61
CA MET A 85 -2.03 11.28 -9.82
C MET A 85 -2.42 10.59 -8.52
N GLY A 86 -1.61 9.62 -8.09
CA GLY A 86 -1.75 9.02 -6.77
C GLY A 86 -1.26 9.97 -5.66
N PRO A 87 -1.67 9.76 -4.40
CA PRO A 87 -1.26 10.61 -3.27
C PRO A 87 0.27 10.65 -3.10
N GLN A 88 0.96 9.54 -3.42
CA GLN A 88 2.41 9.51 -3.40
C GLN A 88 3.03 10.47 -4.44
N ASP A 89 2.51 10.49 -5.67
CA ASP A 89 3.06 11.33 -6.74
C ASP A 89 2.77 12.82 -6.47
N VAL A 90 1.61 13.13 -5.88
CA VAL A 90 1.27 14.48 -5.40
C VAL A 90 2.25 14.94 -4.32
N ALA A 91 2.56 14.07 -3.36
CA ALA A 91 3.53 14.37 -2.32
C ALA A 91 4.94 14.59 -2.89
N ASP A 92 5.39 13.73 -3.81
CA ASP A 92 6.69 13.85 -4.47
C ASP A 92 6.82 15.19 -5.23
N ALA A 93 5.78 15.59 -5.97
CA ALA A 93 5.74 16.86 -6.69
C ALA A 93 5.77 18.06 -5.74
N ALA A 94 4.99 18.03 -4.66
CA ALA A 94 4.95 19.10 -3.66
C ALA A 94 6.30 19.27 -2.95
N ILE A 95 6.93 18.16 -2.56
CA ILE A 95 8.26 18.16 -1.93
C ILE A 95 9.30 18.71 -2.91
N ALA A 96 9.29 18.28 -4.17
CA ALA A 96 10.22 18.77 -5.18
C ALA A 96 10.09 20.29 -5.40
N HIS A 97 8.86 20.80 -5.48
CA HIS A 97 8.59 22.22 -5.61
C HIS A 97 9.09 23.02 -4.39
N TYR A 98 8.79 22.54 -3.18
CA TYR A 98 9.25 23.21 -1.96
C TYR A 98 10.78 23.16 -1.80
N ALA A 99 11.42 22.03 -2.13
CA ALA A 99 12.87 21.90 -2.13
C ALA A 99 13.52 22.88 -3.13
N GLN A 100 12.93 23.09 -4.31
CA GLN A 100 13.42 24.08 -5.26
C GLN A 100 13.34 25.50 -4.69
N HIS A 101 12.24 25.84 -4.00
CA HIS A 101 12.11 27.11 -3.30
C HIS A 101 13.19 27.28 -2.20
N LEU A 102 13.43 26.26 -1.38
CA LEU A 102 14.46 26.29 -0.34
C LEU A 102 15.88 26.41 -0.91
N ARG A 103 16.17 25.76 -2.04
CA ARG A 103 17.46 25.91 -2.74
C ARG A 103 17.69 27.33 -3.24
N ARG A 104 16.65 27.99 -3.77
CA ARG A 104 16.74 29.40 -4.21
C ARG A 104 16.99 30.36 -3.04
N THR A 105 16.46 30.05 -1.86
CA THR A 105 16.65 30.87 -0.65
C THR A 105 17.92 30.50 0.13
N GLY A 106 18.72 29.55 -0.35
CA GLY A 106 19.97 29.11 0.28
C GLY A 106 19.80 28.24 1.53
N LYS A 107 18.57 27.83 1.86
CA LYS A 107 18.26 27.02 3.06
C LYS A 107 18.52 25.53 2.88
N LEU A 108 18.60 25.07 1.64
CA LEU A 108 18.91 23.68 1.29
C LEU A 108 20.10 23.64 0.34
N PRO A 109 21.08 22.73 0.53
CA PRO A 109 22.19 22.60 -0.39
C PRO A 109 21.69 22.25 -1.80
N LYS A 110 22.48 22.68 -2.81
CA LYS A 110 22.29 22.21 -4.19
C LYS A 110 22.45 20.68 -4.20
N PRO A 111 21.67 19.97 -5.03
CA PRO A 111 21.82 18.53 -5.13
C PRO A 111 23.26 18.26 -5.58
N SER A 112 24.06 17.64 -4.70
CA SER A 112 25.40 17.17 -5.06
C SER A 112 25.26 16.05 -6.08
N GLU A 113 26.01 16.13 -7.17
CA GLU A 113 26.04 15.14 -8.26
C GLU A 113 26.29 13.70 -7.77
N GLN A 114 26.81 13.54 -6.55
CA GLN A 114 27.00 12.25 -5.88
C GLN A 114 25.70 11.45 -5.69
N ALA A 115 24.55 12.10 -5.52
CA ALA A 115 23.26 11.40 -5.45
C ALA A 115 22.76 10.88 -6.82
N ALA A 116 23.35 11.35 -7.92
CA ALA A 116 23.03 10.87 -9.28
C ALA A 116 23.94 9.71 -9.72
N GLN A 117 25.05 9.46 -9.03
CA GLN A 117 26.04 8.42 -9.38
C GLN A 117 25.84 7.09 -8.63
N GLU A 118 24.93 7.02 -7.65
CA GLU A 118 24.57 5.75 -6.97
C GLU A 118 23.51 4.91 -7.72
N GLN A 119 23.28 5.18 -9.01
CA GLN A 119 22.77 4.15 -9.90
C GLN A 119 23.96 3.37 -10.46
N PRO A 120 24.32 2.19 -9.90
CA PRO A 120 25.28 1.35 -10.58
C PRO A 120 24.58 0.79 -11.82
N GLU A 121 25.11 1.13 -12.98
CA GLU A 121 25.10 0.19 -14.10
C GLU A 121 25.69 -1.13 -13.60
N ALA A 122 24.83 -2.14 -13.43
CA ALA A 122 25.25 -3.50 -13.19
C ALA A 122 24.84 -4.35 -14.39
N SER A 123 25.82 -4.47 -15.28
CA SER A 123 26.15 -5.49 -16.30
C SER A 123 25.17 -6.64 -16.57
#